data_AF-A0A950WQM4-F1
#
_entry.id   AF-A0A950WQM4-F1
#
_cell.length_a   1.000
_cell.length_b   1.000
_cell.length_c   1.000
_cell.angle_alpha   90.00
_cell.angle_beta   90.00
_cell.angle_gamma   90.00
#
_symmetry.space_group_name_H-M   'P 1'
#
loop_
_entity.id
_entity.type
_entity.pdbx_description
1 polymer ?
#
loop_
_entity_poly.entity_id
_entity_poly.type
_entity_poly.pdbx_seq_one_letter_code
_entity_poly.pdbx_strand_id
1 'polypeptide(L)' 'NSGGNIIEVSHQRLFAASSVQAAELEVMVEARDPAHAAEIVESLERTYSVRRV' A
#
# COMPACT_ATOMS: atom_id res chain seq x y z
N ASN A 1 2.42 16.40 -7.59
CA ASN A 1 2.20 15.39 -8.65
C ASN A 1 3.11 14.23 -8.29
N SER A 2 2.64 13.38 -7.38
CA SER A 2 3.47 12.46 -6.58
C SER A 2 3.37 11.06 -7.19
N GLY A 3 3.73 10.96 -8.47
CA GLY A 3 3.71 9.71 -9.21
C GLY A 3 4.97 8.90 -8.94
N GLY A 4 4.82 7.74 -8.29
CA GLY A 4 5.85 6.71 -8.14
C GLY A 4 5.60 5.51 -9.06
N ASN A 5 6.66 4.80 -9.44
CA ASN A 5 6.54 3.56 -10.19
C ASN A 5 6.15 2.44 -9.23
N ILE A 6 5.04 1.75 -9.52
CA ILE A 6 4.64 0.53 -8.80
C ILE A 6 5.49 -0.60 -9.37
N ILE A 7 6.37 -1.17 -8.54
CA ILE A 7 7.25 -2.26 -8.97
C ILE A 7 6.56 -3.61 -8.77
N GLU A 8 5.77 -3.75 -7.71
CA GLU A 8 5.08 -5.01 -7.40
C GLU A 8 3.81 -4.77 -6.58
N VAL A 9 2.77 -5.57 -6.86
CA VAL A 9 1.51 -5.61 -6.11
C VAL A 9 1.15 -7.07 -5.83
N SER A 10 1.10 -7.44 -4.55
CA SER A 10 0.63 -8.74 -4.08
C SER A 10 -0.68 -8.56 -3.32
N HIS A 11 -1.75 -9.22 -3.76
CA HIS A 11 -3.07 -9.16 -3.14
C HIS A 11 -3.40 -10.53 -2.53
N GLN A 12 -3.47 -10.60 -1.20
CA GLN A 12 -3.79 -11.81 -0.46
C GLN A 12 -5.18 -11.67 0.19
N ARG A 13 -6.07 -12.62 -0.10
CA ARG A 13 -7.38 -12.73 0.56
C ARG A 13 -7.31 -13.79 1.66
N LEU A 14 -7.48 -13.37 2.91
CA LEU A 14 -7.72 -14.29 4.02
C LEU A 14 -9.16 -14.83 3.94
N PHE A 15 -9.32 -16.12 3.64
CA PHE A 15 -10.60 -16.82 3.67
C PHE A 15 -10.87 -17.36 5.09
N ALA A 16 -10.96 -16.47 6.08
CA ALA A 16 -11.47 -16.86 7.39
C ALA A 16 -13.00 -16.70 7.39
N ALA A 17 -13.70 -17.79 7.70
CA ALA A 17 -15.16 -17.85 7.73
C ALA A 17 -15.72 -16.90 8.81
N SER A 18 -16.15 -15.70 8.40
CA SER A 18 -17.36 -14.99 8.87
C SER A 18 -17.30 -13.53 8.39
N SER A 19 -18.12 -13.19 7.39
CA SER A 19 -18.60 -11.86 6.93
C SER A 19 -17.67 -10.63 6.81
N VAL A 20 -16.38 -10.68 7.18
CA VAL A 20 -15.43 -9.59 6.97
C VAL A 20 -14.24 -10.16 6.21
N GLN A 21 -14.34 -10.18 4.88
CA GLN A 21 -13.16 -10.35 4.04
C GLN A 21 -12.32 -9.07 4.13
N ALA A 22 -11.42 -9.00 5.11
CA ALA A 22 -10.32 -8.05 5.06
C ALA A 22 -9.35 -8.51 3.95
N ALA A 23 -9.18 -7.68 2.94
CA ALA A 23 -8.18 -7.88 1.90
C ALA A 23 -6.92 -7.10 2.29
N GLU A 24 -5.78 -7.77 2.33
CA GLU A 24 -4.48 -7.14 2.55
C GLU A 24 -3.76 -7.00 1.20
N LEU A 25 -3.15 -5.83 0.99
CA LEU A 25 -2.40 -5.50 -0.21
C LEU A 25 -0.97 -5.16 0.20
N GLU A 26 -0.02 -5.97 -0.24
CA GLU A 26 1.41 -5.67 -0.14
C GLU A 26 1.85 -4.99 -1.43
N VAL A 27 2.44 -3.80 -1.31
CA VAL A 27 2.87 -2.99 -2.45
C VAL A 27 4.33 -2.59 -2.24
N MET A 28 5.16 -2.82 -3.26
CA MET A 28 6.52 -2.28 -3.31
C MET A 28 6.55 -1.10 -4.28
N VAL A 29 6.92 0.07 -3.78
CA VAL A 29 6.94 1.32 -4.54
C VAL A 29 8.36 1.86 -4.62
N GLU A 30 8.80 2.18 -5.83
CA GLU A 30 10.06 2.90 -6.03
C GLU A 30 9.81 4.41 -6.02
N ALA A 31 10.52 5.09 -5.13
CA ALA A 31 10.52 6.52 -5.01
C ALA A 31 11.89 7.08 -5.43
N ARG A 32 11.87 8.21 -6.13
CA ARG A 32 13.08 8.92 -6.58
C ARG A 32 13.99 9.39 -5.43
N ASP A 33 13.40 9.70 -4.28
CA ASP A 33 14.08 10.18 -3.08
C ASP A 33 13.20 9.95 -1.83
N PRO A 34 13.74 10.14 -0.61
CA PRO A 34 12.98 9.91 0.63
C PRO A 34 11.77 10.84 0.82
N ALA A 35 11.81 12.07 0.30
CA ALA A 35 10.68 13.00 0.41
C ALA A 35 9.50 12.51 -0.44
N HIS A 36 9.79 12.04 -1.65
CA HIS A 36 8.78 11.44 -2.52
C HIS A 36 8.18 10.15 -1.93
N ALA A 37 8.98 9.31 -1.27
CA ALA A 37 8.47 8.14 -0.55
C ALA A 37 7.47 8.53 0.56
N ALA A 38 7.76 9.61 1.28
CA ALA A 38 6.86 10.13 2.32
C ALA A 38 5.53 10.64 1.73
N GLU A 39 5.57 11.39 0.63
CA GLU A 39 4.36 11.86 -0.07
C GLU A 39 3.45 10.70 -0.52
N ILE A 40 4.05 9.62 -1.05
CA ILE A 40 3.32 8.43 -1.48
C ILE A 40 2.62 7.78 -0.27
N VAL A 41 3.33 7.61 0.85
CA VAL A 41 2.73 7.01 2.04
C VAL A 41 1.63 7.89 2.63
N GLU A 42 1.85 9.21 2.73
CA GLU A 42 0.81 10.15 3.20
C GLU A 42 -0.45 10.06 2.32
N SER A 43 -0.29 9.95 1.00
CA SER A 43 -1.42 9.79 0.09
C SER A 43 -2.17 8.47 0.30
N LEU A 44 -1.47 7.37 0.59
CA LEU A 44 -2.09 6.07 0.86
C LEU A 44 -2.84 6.08 2.20
N GLU A 45 -2.26 6.70 3.24
CA GLU A 45 -2.84 6.82 4.57
C GLU A 45 -4.17 7.60 4.60
N ARG A 46 -4.47 8.39 3.56
CA ARG A 46 -5.77 9.07 3.41
C ARG A 46 -6.94 8.12 3.17
N THR A 47 -6.68 6.92 2.63
CA THR A 47 -7.74 5.97 2.24
C THR A 47 -7.55 4.60 2.88
N TYR A 48 -6.32 4.21 3.17
CA TYR A 48 -5.95 2.89 3.66
C TYR A 48 -5.23 2.98 5.01
N SER A 49 -5.38 1.94 5.84
CA SER A 49 -4.48 1.74 6.97
C SER A 49 -3.15 1.18 6.46
N VAL A 50 -2.09 1.98 6.50
CA VAL A 50 -0.77 1.60 5.98
C VAL A 50 0.11 1.05 7.10
N ARG A 51 0.82 -0.05 6.84
CA ARG A 51 1.85 -0.61 7.71
C ARG A 51 3.16 -0.71 6.92
N ARG A 52 4.24 -0.19 7.49
CA ARG A 52 5.59 -0.36 6.94
C ARG A 52 6.18 -1.66 7.51
N VAL A 53 6.71 -2.51 6.63
CA VAL A 53 7.39 -3.78 6.96
C VAL A 53 8.88 -3.70 6.72
#